data_AF-A0A9R0TYQ3-F1
#
_entry.id   AF-A0A9R0TYQ3-F1
#
_cell.length_a   1.000
_cell.length_b   1.000
_cell.length_c   1.000
_cell.angle_alpha   90.00
_cell.angle_beta   90.00
_cell.angle_gamma   90.00
#
_symmetry.space_group_name_H-M   'P 1'
#
loop_
_entity.id
_entity.type
_entity.pdbx_description
1 polymer ?
#
loop_
_entity_poly.entity_id
_entity_poly.type
_entity_poly.pdbx_seq_one_letter_code
_entity_poly.pdbx_strand_id
1 'polypeptide(L)'
;MADGGHPSAVLAALLLVWAVLGAEADHALYKDAAQPVEARVADLLGRLTLAEKVGQMTQIERLVATPEVLRDNFIGSLLSGGGSVPRKGATAKEWADMVDGFQRACMSTRLGIPMIYGIDAVHGNNNVYGASIFPHNVGLGATRDPDLVKRIGEATALEVRATGIQYAFAPCIAVCRDPRWGRCYESYSEDPRIVQSMTELIPGLQGDVPKNFTSGMPFVAGKNKVVACAKHFVGDGGTVNGINEDNTVINREGLMNIHMPAYFDALAKGVSTVMISYSSWNGVKMHANQDLVTGYLKDTLKFQGFVISDWMGIDKLTTPYGADYPYSVKASILAGLDQIMVPKNYTQFISILTGYVNSGVVPMSRIDDAVTRILRVKFAMGLFENPYADPAMAEQLGKQEHRDLAREAVRKSLVLLKNGKTSDGPMLPLSKKAPKILVAGSHADNLGYQCGGWTIEWQGDSGRITVGTTILDAVRAAVDPSTTVVFAENPDAEFVKKGGFSYAIVAVGEHPYTETAGDNLNLTIPEPGLSTVEAVCGAVQCATVLISGRPVVAQPLLAASDALVAAWLPGSEGQGVTDALFGDYGFTGRLARTWFKSVEQLPMNVGDAHYDPLFPLGFGLTTEGASQGDGVAIHSSM
;
A
#
# COMPACT_ATOMS: atom_id res chain seq x y z
N MET A 1 -71.83 -48.76 22.14
CA MET A 1 -71.78 -47.32 22.46
C MET A 1 -71.53 -47.24 23.96
N ALA A 2 -70.28 -47.01 24.38
CA ALA A 2 -69.65 -45.69 24.54
C ALA A 2 -70.38 -44.88 25.64
N ASP A 3 -69.73 -44.33 26.66
CA ASP A 3 -68.47 -43.59 26.56
C ASP A 3 -67.71 -43.53 27.89
N GLY A 4 -66.38 -43.51 27.80
CA GLY A 4 -65.43 -43.44 28.92
C GLY A 4 -64.80 -42.05 29.01
N GLY A 5 -64.75 -41.50 30.22
CA GLY A 5 -64.23 -40.15 30.50
C GLY A 5 -62.71 -40.05 30.31
N HIS A 6 -62.28 -39.05 29.52
CA HIS A 6 -60.89 -38.74 29.21
C HIS A 6 -60.29 -37.69 30.18
N PRO A 7 -59.12 -37.94 30.81
CA PRO A 7 -58.34 -36.96 31.55
C PRO A 7 -57.36 -36.18 30.64
N SER A 8 -57.80 -35.72 29.46
CA SER A 8 -56.90 -35.14 28.44
C SER A 8 -56.79 -33.61 28.45
N ALA A 9 -57.65 -32.89 29.19
CA ALA A 9 -57.70 -31.43 29.11
C ALA A 9 -56.65 -30.71 29.99
N VAL A 10 -56.23 -31.30 31.11
CA VAL A 10 -55.28 -30.66 32.05
C VAL A 10 -53.82 -30.84 31.61
N LEU A 11 -53.50 -31.95 30.92
CA LEU A 11 -52.16 -32.18 30.37
C LEU A 11 -51.84 -31.27 29.18
N ALA A 12 -52.85 -30.95 28.36
CA ALA A 12 -52.68 -30.08 27.20
C ALA A 12 -52.36 -28.62 27.58
N ALA A 13 -52.94 -28.12 28.68
CA ALA A 13 -52.69 -26.76 29.16
C ALA A 13 -51.29 -26.59 29.79
N LEU A 14 -50.74 -27.62 30.43
CA LEU A 14 -49.37 -27.61 30.99
C LEU A 14 -48.29 -27.75 29.92
N LEU A 15 -48.56 -28.46 28.82
CA LEU A 15 -47.66 -28.57 27.67
C LEU A 15 -47.59 -27.28 26.83
N LEU A 16 -48.66 -26.48 26.80
CA LEU A 16 -48.68 -25.17 26.14
C LEU A 16 -47.88 -24.10 26.91
N VAL A 17 -47.81 -24.18 28.24
CA VAL A 17 -46.96 -23.26 29.03
C VAL A 17 -45.47 -23.60 28.91
N TRP A 18 -45.12 -24.89 28.73
CA TRP A 18 -43.74 -25.29 28.42
C TRP A 18 -43.34 -25.03 26.96
N ALA A 19 -44.30 -25.03 26.02
CA ALA A 19 -44.04 -24.63 24.64
C ALA A 19 -43.83 -23.12 24.46
N VAL A 20 -44.38 -22.29 25.37
CA VAL A 20 -44.16 -20.82 25.37
C VAL A 20 -42.89 -20.43 26.15
N LEU A 21 -42.42 -21.27 27.08
CA LEU A 21 -41.13 -21.08 27.77
C LEU A 21 -39.93 -21.71 27.04
N GLY A 22 -40.17 -22.58 26.04
CA GLY A 22 -39.14 -23.21 25.20
C GLY A 22 -38.96 -22.58 23.82
N ALA A 23 -39.58 -21.42 23.58
CA ALA A 23 -39.61 -20.74 22.29
C ALA A 23 -38.99 -19.33 22.30
N GLU A 24 -38.13 -19.01 23.26
CA GLU A 24 -37.02 -18.09 22.98
C GLU A 24 -36.01 -18.86 22.12
N ALA A 25 -36.30 -18.95 20.82
CA ALA A 25 -35.29 -19.30 19.85
C ALA A 25 -34.10 -18.36 20.08
N ASP A 26 -32.95 -18.95 20.38
CA ASP A 26 -31.69 -18.35 20.81
C ASP A 26 -31.24 -17.23 19.84
N HIS A 27 -31.83 -16.04 19.97
CA HIS A 27 -31.58 -14.90 19.10
C HIS A 27 -30.22 -14.30 19.46
N ALA A 28 -29.17 -14.82 18.83
CA ALA A 28 -27.82 -14.32 19.00
C ALA A 28 -27.72 -12.87 18.47
N LEU A 29 -27.71 -11.89 19.36
CA LEU A 29 -27.72 -10.46 19.05
C LEU A 29 -26.60 -10.08 18.07
N TYR A 30 -25.42 -10.67 18.19
CA TYR A 30 -24.29 -10.40 17.28
C TYR A 30 -24.57 -10.73 15.81
N LYS A 31 -25.55 -11.59 15.51
CA LYS A 31 -25.96 -11.94 14.14
C LYS A 31 -27.02 -11.00 13.56
N ASP A 32 -27.64 -10.15 14.38
CA ASP A 32 -28.64 -9.19 13.93
C ASP A 32 -27.96 -7.92 13.38
N ALA A 33 -28.02 -7.74 12.06
CA ALA A 33 -27.41 -6.63 11.36
C ALA A 33 -28.06 -5.27 11.69
N ALA A 34 -29.26 -5.25 12.27
CA ALA A 34 -29.92 -4.01 12.69
C ALA A 34 -29.37 -3.44 14.01
N GLN A 35 -28.57 -4.22 14.75
CA GLN A 35 -28.05 -3.82 16.05
C GLN A 35 -26.81 -2.93 15.91
N PRO A 36 -26.59 -1.99 16.86
CA PRO A 36 -25.37 -1.20 16.91
C PRO A 36 -24.12 -2.08 17.00
N VAL A 37 -23.05 -1.67 16.32
CA VAL A 37 -21.76 -2.40 16.29
C VAL A 37 -21.29 -2.78 17.70
N GLU A 38 -21.26 -1.84 18.64
CA GLU A 38 -20.79 -2.11 20.00
C GLU A 38 -21.65 -3.13 20.76
N ALA A 39 -22.96 -3.17 20.50
CA ALA A 39 -23.84 -4.17 21.10
C ALA A 39 -23.52 -5.57 20.55
N ARG A 40 -23.26 -5.68 19.25
CA ARG A 40 -22.85 -6.93 18.59
C ARG A 40 -21.47 -7.40 19.05
N VAL A 41 -20.53 -6.47 19.21
CA VAL A 41 -19.19 -6.75 19.77
C VAL A 41 -19.30 -7.31 21.18
N ALA A 42 -20.04 -6.64 22.07
CA ALA A 42 -20.20 -7.08 23.47
C ALA A 42 -20.89 -8.44 23.58
N ASP A 43 -21.96 -8.67 22.81
CA ASP A 43 -22.68 -9.96 22.79
C ASP A 43 -21.77 -11.09 22.28
N LEU A 44 -21.03 -10.88 21.19
CA LEU A 44 -20.13 -11.90 20.66
C LEU A 44 -18.97 -12.18 21.63
N LEU A 45 -18.34 -11.13 22.18
CA LEU A 45 -17.21 -11.26 23.10
C LEU A 45 -17.57 -12.09 24.34
N GLY A 46 -18.79 -11.91 24.88
CA GLY A 46 -19.30 -12.68 26.02
C GLY A 46 -19.52 -14.17 25.73
N ARG A 47 -19.55 -14.56 24.45
CA ARG A 47 -19.77 -15.95 24.00
C ARG A 47 -18.46 -16.67 23.64
N LEU A 48 -17.34 -15.96 23.53
CA LEU A 48 -16.07 -16.52 23.08
C LEU A 48 -15.32 -17.24 24.21
N THR A 49 -14.83 -18.43 23.90
CA THR A 49 -13.79 -19.11 24.67
C THR A 49 -12.44 -18.42 24.51
N LEU A 50 -11.48 -18.72 25.39
CA LEU A 50 -10.11 -18.23 25.24
C LEU A 50 -9.48 -18.63 23.89
N ALA A 51 -9.72 -19.87 23.43
CA ALA A 51 -9.20 -20.34 22.14
C ALA A 51 -9.76 -19.52 20.97
N GLU A 52 -11.06 -19.22 20.97
CA GLU A 52 -11.67 -18.38 19.94
C GLU A 52 -11.16 -16.93 19.99
N LYS A 53 -10.91 -16.39 21.20
CA LYS A 53 -10.31 -15.06 21.38
C LYS A 53 -8.88 -14.99 20.84
N VAL A 54 -8.02 -15.93 21.22
CA VAL A 54 -6.62 -16.02 20.74
C VAL A 54 -6.59 -16.28 19.22
N GLY A 55 -7.52 -17.10 18.72
CA GLY A 55 -7.71 -17.31 17.27
C GLY A 55 -7.98 -15.99 16.53
N GLN A 56 -8.85 -15.13 17.06
CA GLN A 56 -9.10 -13.79 16.47
C GLN A 56 -7.83 -12.93 16.38
N MET A 57 -6.94 -13.02 17.36
CA MET A 57 -5.68 -12.27 17.41
C MET A 57 -4.59 -12.84 16.49
N THR A 58 -4.85 -13.97 15.82
CA THR A 58 -3.86 -14.68 15.00
C THR A 58 -4.11 -14.42 13.52
N GLN A 59 -3.13 -13.83 12.84
CA GLN A 59 -3.10 -13.76 11.38
C GLN A 59 -2.04 -14.71 10.80
N ILE A 60 -2.44 -15.53 9.83
CA ILE A 60 -1.57 -16.52 9.19
C ILE A 60 -1.46 -16.33 7.67
N GLU A 61 -0.39 -16.85 7.09
CA GLU A 61 -0.14 -16.83 5.66
C GLU A 61 -0.98 -17.91 4.94
N ARG A 62 -1.50 -17.61 3.75
CA ARG A 62 -2.29 -18.55 2.94
C ARG A 62 -1.58 -19.86 2.55
N LEU A 63 -0.25 -19.93 2.61
CA LEU A 63 0.59 -21.09 2.35
C LEU A 63 0.54 -22.12 3.49
N VAL A 64 0.20 -21.68 4.71
CA VAL A 64 0.03 -22.56 5.87
C VAL A 64 -1.43 -22.78 6.26
N ALA A 65 -2.37 -22.15 5.52
CA ALA A 65 -3.80 -22.27 5.75
C ALA A 65 -4.38 -23.51 5.06
N THR A 66 -5.15 -24.29 5.82
CA THR A 66 -6.07 -25.32 5.31
C THR A 66 -7.42 -25.16 6.01
N PRO A 67 -8.52 -25.73 5.48
CA PRO A 67 -9.81 -25.67 6.15
C PRO A 67 -9.78 -26.15 7.60
N GLU A 68 -9.03 -27.21 7.90
CA GLU A 68 -8.85 -27.77 9.24
C GLU A 68 -8.10 -26.79 10.13
N VAL A 69 -6.97 -26.24 9.65
CA VAL A 69 -6.19 -25.24 10.40
C VAL A 69 -7.05 -24.05 10.79
N LEU A 70 -7.82 -23.51 9.84
CA LEU A 70 -8.65 -22.33 10.06
C LEU A 70 -9.77 -22.60 11.07
N ARG A 71 -10.44 -23.75 10.95
CA ARG A 71 -11.56 -24.13 11.82
C ARG A 71 -11.08 -24.48 13.24
N ASP A 72 -10.06 -25.31 13.35
CA ASP A 72 -9.66 -25.92 14.62
C ASP A 72 -8.88 -24.93 15.51
N ASN A 73 -8.30 -23.87 14.91
CA ASN A 73 -7.59 -22.80 15.61
C ASN A 73 -8.36 -21.46 15.63
N PHE A 74 -9.59 -21.43 15.13
CA PHE A 74 -10.48 -20.26 15.12
C PHE A 74 -9.84 -18.98 14.54
N ILE A 75 -9.07 -19.15 13.47
CA ILE A 75 -8.19 -18.10 12.90
C ILE A 75 -8.98 -16.85 12.52
N GLY A 76 -8.49 -15.69 12.98
CA GLY A 76 -9.13 -14.39 12.80
C GLY A 76 -8.83 -13.72 11.47
N SER A 77 -7.66 -13.97 10.89
CA SER A 77 -7.23 -13.29 9.67
C SER A 77 -6.25 -14.13 8.86
N LEU A 78 -6.26 -13.93 7.55
CA LEU A 78 -5.23 -14.44 6.64
C LEU A 78 -4.53 -13.26 5.95
N LEU A 79 -3.37 -13.51 5.37
CA LEU A 79 -2.77 -12.62 4.39
C LEU A 79 -2.11 -13.35 3.22
N SER A 80 -1.88 -12.59 2.16
CA SER A 80 -0.83 -12.86 1.16
C SER A 80 0.33 -11.91 1.39
N GLY A 81 1.53 -12.45 1.67
CA GLY A 81 2.76 -11.66 1.56
C GLY A 81 3.12 -11.33 0.10
N GLY A 82 4.15 -10.52 -0.13
CA GLY A 82 4.60 -10.19 -1.49
C GLY A 82 4.94 -11.43 -2.32
N GLY A 83 4.30 -11.59 -3.49
CA GLY A 83 4.43 -12.76 -4.36
C GLY A 83 3.62 -13.99 -3.93
N SER A 84 2.91 -13.95 -2.79
CA SER A 84 2.09 -15.07 -2.31
C SER A 84 0.73 -15.11 -3.01
N VAL A 85 0.73 -15.70 -4.19
CA VAL A 85 -0.42 -15.77 -5.09
C VAL A 85 -0.96 -17.21 -5.18
N PRO A 86 -2.24 -17.42 -5.61
CA PRO A 86 -2.77 -18.76 -5.84
C PRO A 86 -1.97 -19.53 -6.90
N ARG A 87 -1.60 -18.82 -7.97
CA ARG A 87 -0.67 -19.24 -9.03
C ARG A 87 -0.25 -18.01 -9.85
N LYS A 88 0.83 -18.12 -10.64
CA LYS A 88 1.20 -17.08 -11.61
C LYS A 88 0.08 -16.88 -12.63
N GLY A 89 -0.26 -15.62 -12.93
CA GLY A 89 -1.33 -15.26 -13.86
C GLY A 89 -2.74 -15.69 -13.40
N ALA A 90 -2.97 -15.83 -12.08
CA ALA A 90 -4.29 -16.10 -11.53
C ALA A 90 -5.25 -14.94 -11.86
N THR A 91 -6.45 -15.30 -12.32
CA THR A 91 -7.55 -14.37 -12.59
C THR A 91 -8.16 -13.84 -11.29
N ALA A 92 -8.92 -12.74 -11.37
CA ALA A 92 -9.70 -12.21 -10.25
C ALA A 92 -10.60 -13.29 -9.61
N LYS A 93 -11.23 -14.13 -10.45
CA LYS A 93 -12.08 -15.23 -9.98
C LYS A 93 -11.30 -16.27 -9.18
N GLU A 94 -10.11 -16.66 -9.61
CA GLU A 94 -9.31 -17.67 -8.88
C GLU A 94 -8.86 -17.16 -7.51
N TRP A 95 -8.56 -15.87 -7.41
CA TRP A 95 -8.35 -15.23 -6.11
C TRP A 95 -9.61 -15.27 -5.25
N ALA A 96 -10.76 -14.83 -5.79
CA ALA A 96 -12.03 -14.85 -5.07
C ALA A 96 -12.41 -16.27 -4.60
N ASP A 97 -12.24 -17.28 -5.46
CA ASP A 97 -12.49 -18.69 -5.13
C ASP A 97 -11.59 -19.18 -3.99
N MET A 98 -10.31 -18.79 -3.99
CA MET A 98 -9.36 -19.11 -2.90
C MET A 98 -9.82 -18.46 -1.58
N VAL A 99 -10.10 -17.16 -1.60
CA VAL A 99 -10.54 -16.39 -0.42
C VAL A 99 -11.84 -16.97 0.15
N ASP A 100 -12.83 -17.26 -0.71
CA ASP A 100 -14.09 -17.88 -0.31
C ASP A 100 -13.90 -19.30 0.23
N GLY A 101 -12.92 -20.05 -0.28
CA GLY A 101 -12.53 -21.36 0.24
C GLY A 101 -12.08 -21.29 1.69
N PHE A 102 -11.20 -20.33 2.01
CA PHE A 102 -10.80 -20.08 3.40
C PHE A 102 -11.95 -19.54 4.25
N GLN A 103 -12.76 -18.63 3.71
CA GLN A 103 -13.89 -18.06 4.43
C GLN A 103 -14.91 -19.14 4.83
N ARG A 104 -15.25 -20.08 3.93
CA ARG A 104 -16.16 -21.21 4.25
C ARG A 104 -15.68 -22.02 5.45
N ALA A 105 -14.38 -22.23 5.60
CA ALA A 105 -13.83 -22.92 6.76
C ALA A 105 -14.05 -22.12 8.06
N CYS A 106 -13.75 -20.81 8.05
CA CYS A 106 -13.98 -19.94 9.21
C CYS A 106 -15.47 -19.84 9.58
N MET A 107 -16.35 -19.73 8.59
CA MET A 107 -17.81 -19.68 8.79
C MET A 107 -18.39 -21.00 9.32
N SER A 108 -17.68 -22.12 9.18
CA SER A 108 -18.10 -23.44 9.72
C SER A 108 -17.82 -23.62 11.21
N THR A 109 -17.12 -22.69 11.85
CA THR A 109 -16.86 -22.72 13.29
C THR A 109 -18.14 -22.53 14.10
N ARG A 110 -18.12 -22.89 15.39
CA ARG A 110 -19.26 -22.79 16.32
C ARG A 110 -19.99 -21.45 16.27
N LEU A 111 -19.24 -20.34 16.19
CA LEU A 111 -19.78 -18.98 16.17
C LEU A 111 -19.84 -18.36 14.77
N GLY A 112 -19.24 -19.01 13.75
CA GLY A 112 -19.25 -18.54 12.37
C GLY A 112 -18.69 -17.12 12.21
N ILE A 113 -17.53 -16.84 12.83
CA ILE A 113 -16.89 -15.53 12.74
C ILE A 113 -16.10 -15.47 11.43
N PRO A 114 -16.37 -14.52 10.53
CA PRO A 114 -15.63 -14.42 9.29
C PRO A 114 -14.19 -13.99 9.54
N MET A 115 -13.26 -14.57 8.79
CA MET A 115 -11.90 -14.05 8.71
C MET A 115 -11.87 -12.80 7.83
N ILE A 116 -10.88 -11.94 8.11
CA ILE A 116 -10.51 -10.82 7.24
C ILE A 116 -9.21 -11.17 6.51
N TYR A 117 -9.18 -11.01 5.18
CA TYR A 117 -8.02 -11.30 4.35
C TYR A 117 -7.26 -10.01 4.01
N GLY A 118 -5.98 -9.94 4.38
CA GLY A 118 -5.10 -8.80 4.14
C GLY A 118 -4.14 -8.99 2.96
N ILE A 119 -3.77 -7.90 2.28
CA ILE A 119 -2.73 -7.88 1.25
C ILE A 119 -2.05 -6.52 1.17
N ASP A 120 -0.79 -6.47 0.73
CA ASP A 120 -0.11 -5.23 0.36
C ASP A 120 -0.64 -4.72 -0.99
N ALA A 121 -1.69 -3.89 -0.95
CA ALA A 121 -2.21 -3.14 -2.09
C ALA A 121 -1.76 -1.66 -2.01
N VAL A 122 -0.45 -1.43 -2.19
CA VAL A 122 0.23 -0.16 -1.86
C VAL A 122 0.36 0.83 -3.02
N HIS A 123 0.16 0.38 -4.26
CA HIS A 123 0.10 1.21 -5.46
C HIS A 123 -0.83 0.58 -6.52
N GLY A 124 -2.03 0.22 -6.08
CA GLY A 124 -2.95 -0.70 -6.76
C GLY A 124 -2.90 -2.09 -6.14
N ASN A 125 -3.71 -3.03 -6.66
CA ASN A 125 -3.74 -4.43 -6.20
C ASN A 125 -2.55 -5.24 -6.76
N ASN A 126 -1.36 -4.78 -6.41
CA ASN A 126 -0.11 -4.96 -7.15
C ASN A 126 0.46 -6.40 -7.18
N ASN A 127 0.02 -7.29 -6.29
CA ASN A 127 0.38 -8.72 -6.34
C ASN A 127 -0.38 -9.47 -7.46
N VAL A 128 -1.44 -8.88 -8.01
CA VAL A 128 -2.38 -9.55 -8.89
C VAL A 128 -2.05 -9.25 -10.34
N TYR A 129 -1.86 -10.31 -11.13
CA TYR A 129 -1.64 -10.17 -12.57
C TYR A 129 -2.82 -9.46 -13.23
N GLY A 130 -2.52 -8.44 -14.03
CA GLY A 130 -3.51 -7.65 -14.74
C GLY A 130 -4.10 -6.47 -13.95
N ALA A 131 -3.81 -6.33 -12.65
CA ALA A 131 -4.22 -5.14 -11.89
C ALA A 131 -3.63 -3.84 -12.48
N SER A 132 -4.32 -2.72 -12.30
CA SER A 132 -3.74 -1.40 -12.58
C SER A 132 -2.63 -1.11 -11.56
N ILE A 133 -1.46 -0.70 -12.04
CA ILE A 133 -0.33 -0.34 -11.20
C ILE A 133 -0.14 1.17 -11.26
N PHE A 134 -0.41 1.83 -10.15
CA PHE A 134 -0.27 3.28 -10.00
C PHE A 134 1.20 3.66 -9.71
N PRO A 135 1.57 4.94 -9.88
CA PRO A 135 2.87 5.42 -9.41
C PRO A 135 3.07 5.15 -7.92
N HIS A 136 4.29 4.78 -7.53
CA HIS A 136 4.64 4.68 -6.10
C HIS A 136 4.53 6.03 -5.39
N ASN A 137 4.44 5.98 -4.05
CA ASN A 137 4.03 7.11 -3.23
C ASN A 137 4.90 8.35 -3.38
N VAL A 138 6.22 8.21 -3.60
CA VAL A 138 7.11 9.37 -3.86
C VAL A 138 6.69 10.16 -5.11
N GLY A 139 6.23 9.48 -6.16
CA GLY A 139 5.70 10.10 -7.37
C GLY A 139 4.33 10.74 -7.12
N LEU A 140 3.47 10.09 -6.35
CA LEU A 140 2.18 10.68 -5.93
C LEU A 140 2.39 11.93 -5.09
N GLY A 141 3.39 11.94 -4.20
CA GLY A 141 3.84 13.12 -3.48
C GLY A 141 4.18 14.27 -4.43
N ALA A 142 4.86 13.97 -5.55
CA ALA A 142 5.27 14.97 -6.53
C ALA A 142 4.08 15.68 -7.22
N THR A 143 2.91 15.06 -7.25
CA THR A 143 1.68 15.63 -7.82
C THR A 143 1.11 16.79 -7.01
N ARG A 144 1.31 16.77 -5.67
CA ARG A 144 0.61 17.67 -4.72
C ARG A 144 -0.91 17.67 -4.88
N ASP A 145 -1.48 16.53 -5.26
CA ASP A 145 -2.90 16.37 -5.59
C ASP A 145 -3.55 15.30 -4.68
N PRO A 146 -4.05 15.69 -3.49
CA PRO A 146 -4.73 14.78 -2.58
C PRO A 146 -6.02 14.17 -3.15
N ASP A 147 -6.73 14.89 -4.02
CA ASP A 147 -7.95 14.39 -4.68
C ASP A 147 -7.61 13.23 -5.63
N LEU A 148 -6.55 13.38 -6.42
CA LEU A 148 -6.01 12.29 -7.22
C LEU A 148 -5.69 11.06 -6.35
N VAL A 149 -5.02 11.25 -5.21
CA VAL A 149 -4.69 10.14 -4.30
C VAL A 149 -5.95 9.50 -3.71
N LYS A 150 -6.99 10.29 -3.40
CA LYS A 150 -8.31 9.75 -3.00
C LYS A 150 -8.88 8.85 -4.09
N ARG A 151 -8.97 9.34 -5.33
CA ARG A 151 -9.48 8.57 -6.49
C ARG A 151 -8.67 7.29 -6.72
N ILE A 152 -7.35 7.32 -6.51
CA ILE A 152 -6.49 6.12 -6.57
C ILE A 152 -6.89 5.12 -5.48
N GLY A 153 -7.16 5.59 -4.26
CA GLY A 153 -7.66 4.74 -3.17
C GLY A 153 -9.02 4.10 -3.52
N GLU A 154 -9.91 4.85 -4.17
CA GLU A 154 -11.21 4.34 -4.62
C GLU A 154 -11.06 3.23 -5.66
N ALA A 155 -10.26 3.45 -6.71
CA ALA A 155 -9.96 2.44 -7.72
C ALA A 155 -9.27 1.21 -7.11
N THR A 156 -8.29 1.43 -6.23
CA THR A 156 -7.59 0.34 -5.53
C THR A 156 -8.55 -0.52 -4.70
N ALA A 157 -9.51 0.09 -3.98
CA ALA A 157 -10.50 -0.67 -3.23
C ALA A 157 -11.36 -1.57 -4.12
N LEU A 158 -11.76 -1.09 -5.30
CA LEU A 158 -12.53 -1.88 -6.26
C LEU A 158 -11.69 -3.06 -6.80
N GLU A 159 -10.43 -2.82 -7.15
CA GLU A 159 -9.53 -3.89 -7.65
C GLU A 159 -9.15 -4.92 -6.59
N VAL A 160 -9.05 -4.51 -5.31
CA VAL A 160 -8.84 -5.45 -4.19
C VAL A 160 -10.10 -6.28 -3.94
N ARG A 161 -11.29 -5.65 -4.00
CA ARG A 161 -12.56 -6.37 -3.87
C ARG A 161 -12.86 -7.28 -5.07
N ALA A 162 -12.34 -6.96 -6.26
CA ALA A 162 -12.41 -7.84 -7.43
C ALA A 162 -11.80 -9.22 -7.18
N THR A 163 -10.79 -9.29 -6.29
CA THR A 163 -10.12 -10.53 -5.89
C THR A 163 -10.67 -11.14 -4.60
N GLY A 164 -11.82 -10.65 -4.10
CA GLY A 164 -12.47 -11.13 -2.88
C GLY A 164 -11.82 -10.65 -1.57
N ILE A 165 -10.69 -9.96 -1.63
CA ILE A 165 -9.91 -9.50 -0.48
C ILE A 165 -10.56 -8.26 0.14
N GLN A 166 -10.52 -8.13 1.47
CA GLN A 166 -11.27 -7.09 2.19
C GLN A 166 -10.40 -6.06 2.92
N TYR A 167 -9.08 -6.25 2.96
CA TYR A 167 -8.16 -5.44 3.74
C TYR A 167 -6.86 -5.16 2.98
N ALA A 168 -6.54 -3.86 2.82
CA ALA A 168 -5.30 -3.40 2.22
C ALA A 168 -4.33 -2.85 3.29
N PHE A 169 -3.07 -3.28 3.25
CA PHE A 169 -2.00 -2.74 4.09
C PHE A 169 -1.45 -1.41 3.52
N ALA A 170 -2.32 -0.41 3.37
CA ALA A 170 -2.00 0.93 2.87
C ALA A 170 -2.90 1.98 3.53
N PRO A 171 -2.48 3.26 3.65
CA PRO A 171 -1.23 3.85 3.16
C PRO A 171 0.01 3.61 4.05
N CYS A 172 1.18 3.54 3.41
CA CYS A 172 2.43 3.89 4.08
C CYS A 172 2.48 5.42 4.27
N ILE A 173 2.52 5.87 5.51
CA ILE A 173 2.58 7.29 5.89
C ILE A 173 3.92 7.62 6.57
N ALA A 174 4.95 6.85 6.24
CA ALA A 174 6.32 7.17 6.59
C ALA A 174 6.68 8.56 6.08
N VAL A 175 7.46 9.28 6.87
CA VAL A 175 8.15 10.49 6.43
C VAL A 175 9.62 10.12 6.30
N CYS A 176 10.02 9.66 5.10
CA CYS A 176 11.40 9.27 4.83
C CYS A 176 12.31 10.50 4.98
N ARG A 177 13.32 10.44 5.84
CA ARG A 177 14.29 11.53 6.13
C ARG A 177 15.69 11.26 5.56
N ASP A 178 15.90 10.08 5.01
CA ASP A 178 17.15 9.68 4.38
C ASP A 178 16.86 8.79 3.15
N PRO A 179 17.17 9.24 1.92
CA PRO A 179 16.86 8.46 0.72
C PRO A 179 17.66 7.16 0.62
N ARG A 180 18.69 6.93 1.45
CA ARG A 180 19.41 5.65 1.50
C ARG A 180 18.51 4.48 1.88
N TRP A 181 17.37 4.76 2.53
CA TRP A 181 16.37 3.77 2.89
C TRP A 181 15.69 3.12 1.69
N GLY A 182 15.69 1.79 1.67
CA GLY A 182 15.11 0.98 0.61
C GLY A 182 13.59 1.02 0.49
N ARG A 183 12.89 1.72 1.40
CA ARG A 183 11.45 1.99 1.28
C ARG A 183 11.12 3.46 1.07
N CYS A 184 12.10 4.29 0.73
CA CYS A 184 11.85 5.73 0.57
C CYS A 184 10.83 6.03 -0.54
N TYR A 185 10.65 5.13 -1.53
CA TYR A 185 9.61 5.24 -2.56
C TYR A 185 8.18 5.06 -2.04
N GLU A 186 8.02 4.36 -0.89
CA GLU A 186 6.74 4.19 -0.19
C GLU A 186 6.39 5.43 0.66
N SER A 187 7.30 6.39 0.80
CA SER A 187 7.05 7.65 1.49
C SER A 187 6.63 8.73 0.49
N TYR A 188 5.48 9.37 0.72
CA TYR A 188 5.03 10.47 -0.15
C TYR A 188 6.01 11.65 -0.18
N SER A 189 6.65 11.98 0.94
CA SER A 189 7.57 13.12 1.01
C SER A 189 8.50 13.06 2.23
N GLU A 190 9.57 13.86 2.22
CA GLU A 190 10.30 14.20 3.44
C GLU A 190 9.60 15.25 4.29
N ASP A 191 8.67 16.04 3.72
CA ASP A 191 7.87 17.02 4.47
C ASP A 191 6.61 16.34 5.02
N PRO A 192 6.42 16.31 6.36
CA PRO A 192 5.23 15.72 6.97
C PRO A 192 3.92 16.31 6.45
N ARG A 193 3.90 17.58 6.03
CA ARG A 193 2.67 18.23 5.54
C ARG A 193 2.16 17.62 4.24
N ILE A 194 3.07 17.19 3.36
CA ILE A 194 2.69 16.50 2.12
C ILE A 194 2.14 15.10 2.48
N VAL A 195 2.82 14.37 3.36
CA VAL A 195 2.35 13.05 3.83
C VAL A 195 0.96 13.15 4.48
N GLN A 196 0.74 14.15 5.34
CA GLN A 196 -0.57 14.49 5.92
C GLN A 196 -1.64 14.70 4.84
N SER A 197 -1.34 15.50 3.81
CA SER A 197 -2.29 15.72 2.71
C SER A 197 -2.63 14.44 1.94
N MET A 198 -1.68 13.52 1.77
CA MET A 198 -1.89 12.26 1.05
C MET A 198 -2.61 11.18 1.87
N THR A 199 -2.93 11.44 3.14
CA THR A 199 -3.81 10.55 3.92
C THR A 199 -5.23 10.45 3.34
N GLU A 200 -5.58 11.25 2.32
CA GLU A 200 -6.78 11.08 1.48
C GLU A 200 -6.89 9.68 0.81
N LEU A 201 -5.80 8.90 0.75
CA LEU A 201 -5.90 7.48 0.35
C LEU A 201 -6.87 6.69 1.25
N ILE A 202 -6.94 7.03 2.55
CA ILE A 202 -7.76 6.33 3.55
C ILE A 202 -9.26 6.40 3.21
N PRO A 203 -9.89 7.58 3.06
CA PRO A 203 -11.28 7.66 2.64
C PRO A 203 -11.50 7.18 1.20
N GLY A 204 -10.48 7.20 0.33
CA GLY A 204 -10.57 6.52 -0.96
C GLY A 204 -10.80 5.00 -0.81
N LEU A 205 -9.97 4.37 0.02
CA LEU A 205 -10.01 2.93 0.31
C LEU A 205 -11.24 2.52 1.12
N GLN A 206 -11.59 3.30 2.15
CA GLN A 206 -12.62 2.96 3.15
C GLN A 206 -13.99 3.58 2.84
N GLY A 207 -14.05 4.63 2.03
CA GLY A 207 -15.19 5.54 1.93
C GLY A 207 -15.09 6.71 2.92
N ASP A 208 -15.82 7.80 2.63
CA ASP A 208 -15.86 8.98 3.51
C ASP A 208 -16.61 8.70 4.81
N VAL A 209 -16.04 9.17 5.92
CA VAL A 209 -16.67 9.09 7.23
C VAL A 209 -17.92 9.99 7.32
N PRO A 210 -18.93 9.64 8.16
CA PRO A 210 -20.08 10.50 8.40
C PRO A 210 -19.71 11.86 9.00
N LYS A 211 -20.56 12.88 8.83
CA LYS A 211 -20.30 14.24 9.35
C LYS A 211 -20.10 14.30 10.87
N ASN A 212 -20.75 13.40 11.62
CA ASN A 212 -20.68 13.31 13.08
C ASN A 212 -19.70 12.22 13.56
N PHE A 213 -18.68 11.92 12.76
CA PHE A 213 -17.70 10.89 13.07
C PHE A 213 -16.80 11.28 14.24
N THR A 214 -16.51 10.31 15.11
CA THR A 214 -15.56 10.46 16.21
C THR A 214 -14.17 10.01 15.75
N SER A 215 -13.21 10.94 15.74
CA SER A 215 -11.81 10.64 15.43
C SER A 215 -11.31 9.46 16.27
N GLY A 216 -10.62 8.52 15.61
CA GLY A 216 -10.12 7.29 16.23
C GLY A 216 -11.04 6.08 16.08
N MET A 217 -12.32 6.25 15.73
CA MET A 217 -13.18 5.12 15.37
C MET A 217 -12.72 4.48 14.06
N PRO A 218 -12.93 3.17 13.84
CA PRO A 218 -12.74 2.56 12.52
C PRO A 218 -13.98 2.79 11.64
N PHE A 219 -13.78 2.88 10.32
CA PHE A 219 -14.87 3.05 9.36
C PHE A 219 -14.60 2.30 8.06
N VAL A 220 -15.61 1.63 7.49
CA VAL A 220 -15.59 1.19 6.08
C VAL A 220 -17.04 1.25 5.59
N ALA A 221 -17.28 1.91 4.46
CA ALA A 221 -18.65 2.18 3.98
C ALA A 221 -19.42 0.92 3.55
N GLY A 222 -18.74 -0.20 3.27
CA GLY A 222 -19.37 -1.48 2.98
C GLY A 222 -18.58 -2.37 2.02
N LYS A 223 -19.28 -3.29 1.35
CA LYS A 223 -18.67 -4.39 0.57
C LYS A 223 -17.83 -3.96 -0.64
N ASN A 224 -18.02 -2.75 -1.17
CA ASN A 224 -17.23 -2.21 -2.30
C ASN A 224 -15.99 -1.41 -1.84
N LYS A 225 -15.75 -1.31 -0.53
CA LYS A 225 -14.60 -0.63 0.08
C LYS A 225 -13.78 -1.62 0.89
N VAL A 226 -12.55 -1.27 1.24
CA VAL A 226 -11.64 -2.14 2.00
C VAL A 226 -11.24 -1.48 3.31
N VAL A 227 -10.87 -2.29 4.29
CA VAL A 227 -10.13 -1.80 5.47
C VAL A 227 -8.80 -1.23 4.99
N ALA A 228 -8.41 -0.05 5.48
CA ALA A 228 -7.08 0.53 5.24
C ALA A 228 -6.22 0.45 6.51
N CYS A 229 -4.91 0.57 6.33
CA CYS A 229 -3.88 0.45 7.37
C CYS A 229 -2.89 1.62 7.30
N ALA A 230 -2.87 2.48 8.31
CA ALA A 230 -1.81 3.47 8.43
C ALA A 230 -0.53 2.80 8.95
N LYS A 231 0.56 2.82 8.13
CA LYS A 231 1.81 2.12 8.46
C LYS A 231 3.08 2.96 8.19
N HIS A 232 4.20 2.74 8.89
CA HIS A 232 4.38 1.84 10.05
C HIS A 232 4.63 2.66 11.31
N PHE A 233 3.80 2.43 12.34
CA PHE A 233 3.78 3.24 13.56
C PHE A 233 4.99 2.90 14.44
N VAL A 234 5.89 3.82 14.76
CA VAL A 234 6.03 5.17 14.20
C VAL A 234 7.51 5.50 14.08
N GLY A 235 7.86 6.38 13.14
CA GLY A 235 9.24 6.81 12.93
C GLY A 235 10.05 5.90 12.01
N ASP A 236 9.38 5.01 11.27
CA ASP A 236 10.02 4.11 10.28
C ASP A 236 10.89 4.85 9.26
N GLY A 237 10.46 6.02 8.78
CA GLY A 237 11.23 6.85 7.86
C GLY A 237 12.41 7.63 8.47
N GLY A 238 12.67 7.50 9.78
CA GLY A 238 13.66 8.30 10.52
C GLY A 238 14.90 7.54 10.99
N THR A 239 15.12 6.31 10.51
CA THR A 239 16.20 5.44 11.00
C THR A 239 17.58 5.98 10.66
N VAL A 240 18.56 5.69 11.52
CA VAL A 240 19.95 6.13 11.34
C VAL A 240 20.49 5.64 10.00
N ASN A 241 21.05 6.57 9.22
CA ASN A 241 21.57 6.35 7.86
C ASN A 241 20.55 5.75 6.86
N GLY A 242 19.25 5.81 7.18
CA GLY A 242 18.21 5.17 6.39
C GLY A 242 18.29 3.65 6.38
N ILE A 243 18.87 3.00 7.40
CA ILE A 243 18.93 1.54 7.46
C ILE A 243 17.54 1.01 7.81
N ASN A 244 17.01 0.08 7.02
CA ASN A 244 15.69 -0.51 7.23
C ASN A 244 15.62 -1.23 8.58
N GLU A 245 14.49 -1.09 9.29
CA GLU A 245 14.22 -1.73 10.60
C GLU A 245 15.10 -1.27 11.79
N ASP A 246 16.00 -0.31 11.56
CA ASP A 246 16.98 0.13 12.54
C ASP A 246 16.38 1.10 13.59
N ASN A 247 17.24 1.84 14.28
CA ASN A 247 16.86 2.75 15.34
C ASN A 247 16.63 4.17 14.78
N THR A 248 15.49 4.74 15.09
CA THR A 248 15.18 6.15 14.89
C THR A 248 15.59 6.93 16.14
N VAL A 249 16.66 7.71 16.01
CA VAL A 249 17.26 8.48 17.12
C VAL A 249 16.84 9.93 17.02
N ILE A 250 15.80 10.29 17.77
CA ILE A 250 15.23 11.64 17.76
C ILE A 250 14.53 11.91 19.09
N ASN A 251 14.54 13.16 19.54
CA ASN A 251 13.79 13.54 20.73
C ASN A 251 12.27 13.46 20.49
N ARG A 252 11.48 13.52 21.56
CA ARG A 252 10.01 13.42 21.47
C ARG A 252 9.40 14.53 20.62
N GLU A 253 9.93 15.74 20.70
CA GLU A 253 9.46 16.87 19.89
C GLU A 253 9.60 16.56 18.40
N GLY A 254 10.76 16.09 17.95
CA GLY A 254 10.99 15.71 16.57
C GLY A 254 10.11 14.53 16.13
N LEU A 255 9.95 13.50 16.98
CA LEU A 255 9.02 12.40 16.69
C LEU A 255 7.59 12.91 16.46
N MET A 256 7.12 13.79 17.33
CA MET A 256 5.75 14.31 17.30
C MET A 256 5.52 15.35 16.20
N ASN A 257 6.55 16.09 15.79
CA ASN A 257 6.45 17.11 14.74
C ASN A 257 6.71 16.56 13.33
N ILE A 258 7.43 15.44 13.19
CA ILE A 258 7.80 14.87 11.88
C ILE A 258 7.05 13.57 11.61
N HIS A 259 7.10 12.60 12.52
CA HIS A 259 6.67 11.23 12.21
C HIS A 259 5.25 10.89 12.69
N MET A 260 4.73 11.65 13.64
CA MET A 260 3.38 11.46 14.19
C MET A 260 2.23 12.17 13.43
N PRO A 261 2.38 13.36 12.83
CA PRO A 261 1.23 14.17 12.41
C PRO A 261 0.23 13.48 11.48
N ALA A 262 0.70 12.67 10.53
CA ALA A 262 -0.18 11.96 9.60
C ALA A 262 -1.03 10.86 10.28
N TYR A 263 -0.65 10.37 11.47
CA TYR A 263 -1.52 9.50 12.27
C TYR A 263 -2.72 10.25 12.85
N PHE A 264 -2.60 11.55 13.17
CA PHE A 264 -3.75 12.35 13.61
C PHE A 264 -4.79 12.44 12.49
N ASP A 265 -4.34 12.73 11.27
CA ASP A 265 -5.21 12.82 10.10
C ASP A 265 -5.81 11.46 9.75
N ALA A 266 -5.04 10.37 9.85
CA ALA A 266 -5.52 9.02 9.61
C ALA A 266 -6.67 8.64 10.57
N LEU A 267 -6.54 8.97 11.86
CA LEU A 267 -7.57 8.74 12.86
C LEU A 267 -8.81 9.62 12.64
N ALA A 268 -8.63 10.88 12.23
CA ALA A 268 -9.74 11.78 11.88
C ALA A 268 -10.53 11.27 10.67
N LYS A 269 -9.85 10.57 9.75
CA LYS A 269 -10.43 9.93 8.56
C LYS A 269 -10.92 8.49 8.82
N GLY A 270 -10.87 8.05 10.07
CA GLY A 270 -11.43 6.77 10.49
C GLY A 270 -10.65 5.54 10.04
N VAL A 271 -9.32 5.64 9.88
CA VAL A 271 -8.48 4.49 9.52
C VAL A 271 -8.78 3.31 10.42
N SER A 272 -9.00 2.14 9.82
CA SER A 272 -9.50 0.98 10.56
C SER A 272 -8.39 0.23 11.31
N THR A 273 -7.16 0.27 10.81
CA THR A 273 -6.01 -0.42 11.42
C THR A 273 -4.75 0.42 11.41
N VAL A 274 -3.84 0.10 12.32
CA VAL A 274 -2.48 0.66 12.38
C VAL A 274 -1.48 -0.49 12.48
N MET A 275 -0.48 -0.51 11.61
CA MET A 275 0.59 -1.51 11.64
C MET A 275 1.82 -0.95 12.34
N ILE A 276 2.41 -1.73 13.25
CA ILE A 276 3.59 -1.34 14.03
C ILE A 276 4.88 -1.54 13.23
N SER A 277 5.78 -0.56 13.26
CA SER A 277 7.09 -0.59 12.59
C SER A 277 8.05 -1.60 13.23
N TYR A 278 8.90 -2.24 12.42
CA TYR A 278 10.06 -3.00 12.94
C TYR A 278 11.08 -2.14 13.70
N SER A 279 11.11 -0.85 13.40
CA SER A 279 12.10 0.09 13.91
C SER A 279 12.06 0.21 15.43
N SER A 280 13.11 0.82 15.97
CA SER A 280 13.13 1.27 17.35
C SER A 280 13.03 2.78 17.41
N TRP A 281 12.48 3.33 18.50
CA TRP A 281 12.63 4.74 18.83
C TRP A 281 13.53 4.87 20.05
N ASN A 282 14.68 5.54 19.88
CA ASN A 282 15.70 5.70 20.94
C ASN A 282 16.04 4.38 21.66
N GLY A 283 16.19 3.29 20.89
CA GLY A 283 16.56 1.96 21.39
C GLY A 283 15.40 1.09 21.89
N VAL A 284 14.17 1.61 21.92
CA VAL A 284 12.97 0.84 22.29
C VAL A 284 12.26 0.36 21.03
N LYS A 285 12.18 -0.96 20.83
CA LYS A 285 11.45 -1.57 19.71
C LYS A 285 9.98 -1.17 19.73
N MET A 286 9.45 -0.74 18.58
CA MET A 286 8.06 -0.29 18.49
C MET A 286 7.05 -1.40 18.81
N HIS A 287 7.33 -2.65 18.43
CA HIS A 287 6.51 -3.82 18.80
C HIS A 287 6.46 -4.12 20.31
N ALA A 288 7.32 -3.53 21.13
CA ALA A 288 7.31 -3.66 22.60
C ALA A 288 7.09 -2.32 23.32
N ASN A 289 6.77 -1.24 22.59
CA ASN A 289 6.66 0.11 23.13
C ASN A 289 5.24 0.39 23.66
N GLN A 290 4.97 0.00 24.90
CA GLN A 290 3.67 0.21 25.55
C GLN A 290 3.30 1.70 25.65
N ASP A 291 4.27 2.57 25.87
CA ASP A 291 4.03 4.01 26.04
C ASP A 291 3.49 4.65 24.76
N LEU A 292 4.00 4.25 23.59
CA LEU A 292 3.51 4.76 22.31
C LEU A 292 2.29 4.01 21.80
N VAL A 293 2.27 2.67 21.86
CA VAL A 293 1.16 1.88 21.31
C VAL A 293 -0.09 2.00 22.18
N THR A 294 0.03 1.80 23.49
CA THR A 294 -1.11 1.95 24.40
C THR A 294 -1.25 3.39 24.87
N GLY A 295 -0.21 3.96 25.51
CA GLY A 295 -0.32 5.27 26.15
C GLY A 295 -0.57 6.44 25.18
N TYR A 296 -0.05 6.36 23.96
CA TYR A 296 -0.24 7.42 22.96
C TYR A 296 -1.33 7.08 21.95
N LEU A 297 -1.15 6.07 21.10
CA LEU A 297 -2.09 5.75 20.02
C LEU A 297 -3.49 5.41 20.55
N LYS A 298 -3.59 4.49 21.52
CA LYS A 298 -4.90 4.08 22.07
C LYS A 298 -5.44 5.10 23.08
N ASP A 299 -4.64 5.50 24.06
CA ASP A 299 -5.13 6.28 25.20
C ASP A 299 -5.14 7.78 24.94
N THR A 300 -4.16 8.34 24.23
CA THR A 300 -4.11 9.77 23.92
C THR A 300 -4.92 10.09 22.67
N LEU A 301 -4.66 9.40 21.56
CA LEU A 301 -5.32 9.65 20.27
C LEU A 301 -6.68 8.95 20.15
N LYS A 302 -7.05 8.14 21.15
CA LYS A 302 -8.35 7.45 21.22
C LYS A 302 -8.60 6.50 20.05
N PHE A 303 -7.57 5.91 19.47
CA PHE A 303 -7.72 4.91 18.43
C PHE A 303 -8.54 3.71 18.95
N GLN A 304 -9.61 3.35 18.24
CA GLN A 304 -10.56 2.27 18.56
C GLN A 304 -10.58 1.14 17.52
N GLY A 305 -9.85 1.29 16.41
CA GLY A 305 -9.51 0.18 15.52
C GLY A 305 -8.53 -0.80 16.17
N PHE A 306 -8.02 -1.75 15.39
CA PHE A 306 -7.05 -2.73 15.89
C PHE A 306 -5.62 -2.45 15.40
N VAL A 307 -4.66 -2.73 16.27
CA VAL A 307 -3.22 -2.60 16.03
C VAL A 307 -2.67 -3.94 15.59
N ILE A 308 -2.04 -3.99 14.41
CA ILE A 308 -1.45 -5.20 13.84
C ILE A 308 0.09 -5.15 13.90
N SER A 309 0.74 -6.29 14.14
CA SER A 309 2.19 -6.38 13.93
C SER A 309 2.54 -6.37 12.43
N ASP A 310 3.72 -5.87 12.08
CA ASP A 310 4.38 -6.25 10.82
C ASP A 310 4.78 -7.76 10.81
N TRP A 311 5.21 -8.26 9.65
CA TRP A 311 5.56 -9.66 9.39
C TRP A 311 6.68 -10.17 10.31
N MET A 312 6.37 -11.13 11.19
CA MET A 312 7.33 -11.61 12.20
C MET A 312 7.91 -10.46 13.05
N GLY A 313 7.21 -9.33 13.16
CA GLY A 313 7.75 -8.16 13.85
C GLY A 313 7.99 -8.40 15.34
N ILE A 314 7.22 -9.31 15.95
CA ILE A 314 7.44 -9.72 17.34
C ILE A 314 8.70 -10.59 17.46
N ASP A 315 9.02 -11.43 16.49
CA ASP A 315 10.25 -12.24 16.47
C ASP A 315 11.49 -11.34 16.44
N LYS A 316 11.40 -10.19 15.77
CA LYS A 316 12.47 -9.19 15.67
C LYS A 316 12.65 -8.32 16.92
N LEU A 317 11.94 -8.62 18.01
CA LEU A 317 12.17 -8.01 19.33
C LEU A 317 13.47 -8.49 19.98
N THR A 318 13.93 -9.70 19.66
CA THR A 318 15.13 -10.29 20.24
C THR A 318 16.29 -10.26 19.26
N THR A 319 17.52 -10.32 19.77
CA THR A 319 18.73 -10.49 18.95
C THR A 319 19.47 -11.74 19.44
N PRO A 320 19.58 -12.81 18.63
CA PRO A 320 19.01 -13.01 17.29
C PRO A 320 17.46 -13.02 17.24
N TYR A 321 16.89 -12.86 16.05
CA TYR A 321 15.43 -12.89 15.84
C TYR A 321 14.84 -14.24 16.29
N GLY A 322 13.73 -14.20 17.02
CA GLY A 322 13.01 -15.38 17.51
C GLY A 322 13.71 -16.15 18.64
N ALA A 323 14.85 -15.67 19.16
CA ALA A 323 15.62 -16.35 20.19
C ALA A 323 14.86 -16.54 21.51
N ASP A 324 13.96 -15.61 21.85
CA ASP A 324 13.00 -15.74 22.97
C ASP A 324 11.59 -15.36 22.49
N TYR A 325 10.97 -16.29 21.77
CA TYR A 325 9.61 -16.12 21.28
C TYR A 325 8.55 -15.98 22.40
N PRO A 326 8.65 -16.71 23.54
CA PRO A 326 7.81 -16.43 24.70
C PRO A 326 7.89 -14.97 25.18
N TYR A 327 9.09 -14.41 25.36
CA TYR A 327 9.24 -12.99 25.65
C TYR A 327 8.58 -12.11 24.57
N SER A 328 8.76 -12.45 23.30
CA SER A 328 8.22 -11.70 22.17
C SER A 328 6.69 -11.62 22.20
N VAL A 329 6.01 -12.74 22.47
CA VAL A 329 4.55 -12.79 22.66
C VAL A 329 4.13 -11.95 23.86
N LYS A 330 4.82 -12.11 25.01
CA LYS A 330 4.48 -11.34 26.23
C LYS A 330 4.64 -9.83 25.99
N ALA A 331 5.79 -9.40 25.49
CA ALA A 331 6.15 -8.00 25.34
C ALA A 331 5.21 -7.29 24.35
N SER A 332 4.91 -7.92 23.21
CA SER A 332 4.04 -7.33 22.19
C SER A 332 2.58 -7.22 22.62
N ILE A 333 2.02 -8.28 23.21
CA ILE A 333 0.64 -8.26 23.67
C ILE A 333 0.45 -7.28 24.82
N LEU A 334 1.40 -7.21 25.77
CA LEU A 334 1.34 -6.23 26.87
C LEU A 334 1.61 -4.79 26.40
N ALA A 335 2.39 -4.59 25.33
CA ALA A 335 2.54 -3.27 24.71
C ALA A 335 1.24 -2.76 24.08
N GLY A 336 0.32 -3.67 23.74
CA GLY A 336 -1.03 -3.38 23.29
C GLY A 336 -1.30 -3.72 21.84
N LEU A 337 -0.50 -4.58 21.20
CA LEU A 337 -0.83 -5.12 19.88
C LEU A 337 -2.09 -6.02 19.99
N ASP A 338 -2.94 -5.96 18.97
CA ASP A 338 -4.24 -6.63 18.96
C ASP A 338 -4.23 -7.88 18.08
N GLN A 339 -3.62 -7.80 16.89
CA GLN A 339 -3.50 -8.91 15.95
C GLN A 339 -2.02 -9.12 15.57
N ILE A 340 -1.55 -10.37 15.59
CA ILE A 340 -0.17 -10.72 15.30
C ILE A 340 -0.08 -11.38 13.92
N MET A 341 0.72 -10.78 13.03
CA MET A 341 1.12 -11.35 11.75
C MET A 341 2.25 -12.35 11.98
N VAL A 342 1.87 -13.60 12.29
CA VAL A 342 2.80 -14.63 12.81
C VAL A 342 3.90 -14.99 11.81
N PRO A 343 3.64 -15.18 10.51
CA PRO A 343 2.42 -15.66 9.86
C PRO A 343 2.46 -17.18 9.56
N LYS A 344 3.56 -17.88 9.93
CA LYS A 344 3.73 -19.32 9.68
C LYS A 344 3.57 -20.18 10.92
N ASN A 345 4.26 -19.86 12.02
CA ASN A 345 4.30 -20.71 13.22
C ASN A 345 3.15 -20.45 14.21
N TYR A 346 1.91 -20.49 13.70
CA TYR A 346 0.72 -20.11 14.46
C TYR A 346 0.45 -21.00 15.67
N THR A 347 0.78 -22.30 15.61
CA THR A 347 0.60 -23.22 16.73
C THR A 347 1.45 -22.83 17.94
N GLN A 348 2.70 -22.40 17.70
CA GLN A 348 3.58 -21.90 18.76
C GLN A 348 3.04 -20.61 19.37
N PHE A 349 2.61 -19.66 18.54
CA PHE A 349 2.01 -18.41 19.00
C PHE A 349 0.77 -18.64 19.88
N ILE A 350 -0.21 -19.41 19.37
CA ILE A 350 -1.46 -19.71 20.07
C ILE A 350 -1.18 -20.42 21.40
N SER A 351 -0.29 -21.41 21.40
CA SER A 351 0.09 -22.17 22.59
C SER A 351 0.70 -21.28 23.68
N ILE A 352 1.67 -20.44 23.31
CA ILE A 352 2.34 -19.53 24.26
C ILE A 352 1.37 -18.50 24.83
N LEU A 353 0.59 -17.84 23.97
CA LEU A 353 -0.36 -16.82 24.43
C LEU A 353 -1.43 -17.42 25.34
N THR A 354 -1.95 -18.60 25.00
CA THR A 354 -2.89 -19.34 25.85
C THR A 354 -2.27 -19.68 27.20
N GLY A 355 -1.02 -20.14 27.22
CA GLY A 355 -0.27 -20.41 28.45
C GLY A 355 -0.10 -19.17 29.34
N TYR A 356 0.20 -18.00 28.74
CA TYR A 356 0.32 -16.75 29.49
C TYR A 356 -1.00 -16.24 30.06
N VAL A 357 -2.11 -16.44 29.36
CA VAL A 357 -3.42 -16.07 29.90
C VAL A 357 -3.83 -17.01 31.04
N ASN A 358 -3.63 -18.32 30.86
CA ASN A 358 -3.95 -19.32 31.88
C ASN A 358 -3.12 -19.16 33.16
N SER A 359 -1.88 -18.69 33.04
CA SER A 359 -0.99 -18.42 34.18
C SER A 359 -1.10 -17.01 34.75
N GLY A 360 -1.94 -16.14 34.17
CA GLY A 360 -2.14 -14.76 34.61
C GLY A 360 -1.02 -13.79 34.24
N VAL A 361 -0.05 -14.19 33.41
CA VAL A 361 1.01 -13.32 32.89
C VAL A 361 0.44 -12.25 31.94
N VAL A 362 -0.55 -12.63 31.12
CA VAL A 362 -1.34 -11.70 30.32
C VAL A 362 -2.77 -11.70 30.87
N PRO A 363 -3.31 -10.55 31.33
CA PRO A 363 -4.65 -10.51 31.89
C PRO A 363 -5.71 -10.69 30.80
N MET A 364 -6.83 -11.34 31.13
CA MET A 364 -7.95 -11.52 30.19
C MET A 364 -8.46 -10.19 29.62
N SER A 365 -8.40 -9.10 30.39
CA SER A 365 -8.78 -7.76 29.91
C SER A 365 -7.96 -7.28 28.71
N ARG A 366 -6.68 -7.68 28.59
CA ARG A 366 -5.83 -7.37 27.44
C ARG A 366 -6.25 -8.16 26.20
N ILE A 367 -6.68 -9.41 26.38
CA ILE A 367 -7.25 -10.24 25.31
C ILE A 367 -8.61 -9.68 24.87
N ASP A 368 -9.44 -9.28 25.84
CA ASP A 368 -10.76 -8.71 25.57
C ASP A 368 -10.68 -7.37 24.85
N ASP A 369 -9.73 -6.48 25.19
CA ASP A 369 -9.48 -5.25 24.42
C ASP A 369 -9.08 -5.56 22.97
N ALA A 370 -8.15 -6.50 22.77
CA ALA A 370 -7.69 -6.88 21.43
C ALA A 370 -8.84 -7.42 20.57
N VAL A 371 -9.61 -8.37 21.11
CA VAL A 371 -10.73 -8.99 20.39
C VAL A 371 -11.87 -8.00 20.18
N THR A 372 -12.16 -7.12 21.13
CA THR A 372 -13.13 -6.02 20.97
C THR A 372 -12.81 -5.18 19.73
N ARG A 373 -11.54 -4.80 19.56
CA ARG A 373 -11.09 -3.96 18.43
C ARG A 373 -11.17 -4.69 17.09
N ILE A 374 -10.76 -5.97 17.06
CA ILE A 374 -10.83 -6.81 15.86
C ILE A 374 -12.29 -7.00 15.44
N LEU A 375 -13.17 -7.36 16.37
CA LEU A 375 -14.59 -7.55 16.09
C LEU A 375 -15.26 -6.23 15.67
N ARG A 376 -14.91 -5.10 16.31
CA ARG A 376 -15.42 -3.78 15.92
C ARG A 376 -15.15 -3.47 14.46
N VAL A 377 -13.92 -3.68 13.98
CA VAL A 377 -13.59 -3.46 12.57
C VAL A 377 -14.39 -4.40 11.66
N LYS A 378 -14.47 -5.70 12.00
CA LYS A 378 -15.22 -6.69 11.20
C LYS A 378 -16.72 -6.37 11.10
N PHE A 379 -17.34 -5.95 12.20
CA PHE A 379 -18.74 -5.52 12.19
C PHE A 379 -18.93 -4.18 11.47
N ALA A 380 -18.08 -3.18 11.75
CA ALA A 380 -18.19 -1.85 11.15
C ALA A 380 -18.06 -1.88 9.62
N MET A 381 -17.28 -2.81 9.07
CA MET A 381 -17.13 -2.98 7.62
C MET A 381 -18.21 -3.85 6.95
N GLY A 382 -19.13 -4.41 7.73
CA GLY A 382 -20.17 -5.32 7.24
C GLY A 382 -19.67 -6.71 6.83
N LEU A 383 -18.56 -7.19 7.41
CA LEU A 383 -17.97 -8.48 7.05
C LEU A 383 -18.85 -9.68 7.49
N PHE A 384 -19.63 -9.51 8.56
CA PHE A 384 -20.60 -10.52 8.99
C PHE A 384 -21.78 -10.64 8.02
N GLU A 385 -22.16 -9.53 7.38
CA GLU A 385 -23.24 -9.48 6.39
C GLU A 385 -22.76 -9.94 5.01
N ASN A 386 -21.51 -9.64 4.65
CA ASN A 386 -20.93 -9.95 3.34
C ASN A 386 -19.55 -10.64 3.51
N PRO A 387 -19.51 -11.90 4.01
CA PRO A 387 -18.25 -12.59 4.25
C PRO A 387 -17.58 -13.09 2.96
N TYR A 388 -18.36 -13.33 1.91
CA TYR A 388 -17.90 -13.90 0.63
C TYR A 388 -17.68 -12.82 -0.44
N ALA A 389 -16.88 -13.17 -1.44
CA ALA A 389 -16.63 -12.32 -2.61
C ALA A 389 -17.91 -12.07 -3.43
N ASP A 390 -17.98 -10.92 -4.09
CA ASP A 390 -19.01 -10.59 -5.07
C ASP A 390 -18.48 -10.90 -6.48
N PRO A 391 -18.99 -11.92 -7.19
CA PRO A 391 -18.48 -12.28 -8.51
C PRO A 391 -18.57 -11.15 -9.53
N ALA A 392 -19.52 -10.21 -9.38
CA ALA A 392 -19.66 -9.07 -10.27
C ALA A 392 -18.49 -8.08 -10.15
N MET A 393 -17.74 -8.09 -9.04
CA MET A 393 -16.58 -7.23 -8.86
C MET A 393 -15.37 -7.66 -9.68
N ALA A 394 -15.32 -8.90 -10.19
CA ALA A 394 -14.16 -9.43 -10.91
C ALA A 394 -13.76 -8.58 -12.13
N GLU A 395 -14.71 -7.89 -12.76
CA GLU A 395 -14.48 -7.01 -13.91
C GLU A 395 -13.78 -5.68 -13.56
N GLN A 396 -13.69 -5.32 -12.28
CA GLN A 396 -13.00 -4.11 -11.85
C GLN A 396 -11.47 -4.26 -11.95
N LEU A 397 -10.95 -5.49 -11.93
CA LEU A 397 -9.52 -5.74 -12.01
C LEU A 397 -8.95 -5.21 -13.34
N GLY A 398 -8.02 -4.26 -13.27
CA GLY A 398 -7.36 -3.71 -14.45
C GLY A 398 -8.28 -2.95 -15.41
N LYS A 399 -9.41 -2.41 -14.90
CA LYS A 399 -10.40 -1.67 -15.69
C LYS A 399 -9.78 -0.44 -16.38
N GLN A 400 -10.23 -0.12 -17.60
CA GLN A 400 -9.61 0.95 -18.39
C GLN A 400 -9.68 2.32 -17.69
N GLU A 401 -10.77 2.63 -16.99
CA GLU A 401 -10.92 3.89 -16.25
C GLU A 401 -9.91 4.01 -15.10
N HIS A 402 -9.49 2.88 -14.51
CA HIS A 402 -8.44 2.86 -13.48
C HIS A 402 -7.05 3.05 -14.10
N ARG A 403 -6.83 2.52 -15.31
CA ARG A 403 -5.61 2.78 -16.09
C ARG A 403 -5.53 4.22 -16.57
N ASP A 404 -6.64 4.83 -16.98
CA ASP A 404 -6.68 6.24 -17.36
C ASP A 404 -6.35 7.14 -16.16
N LEU A 405 -6.84 6.78 -14.97
CA LEU A 405 -6.45 7.44 -13.72
C LEU A 405 -4.96 7.23 -13.39
N ALA A 406 -4.43 6.01 -13.56
CA ALA A 406 -3.01 5.75 -13.36
C ALA A 406 -2.14 6.53 -14.35
N ARG A 407 -2.54 6.63 -15.62
CA ARG A 407 -1.90 7.48 -16.64
C ARG A 407 -1.91 8.96 -16.24
N GLU A 408 -3.05 9.47 -15.72
CA GLU A 408 -3.14 10.82 -15.17
C GLU A 408 -2.10 11.04 -14.05
N ALA A 409 -2.02 10.09 -13.12
CA ALA A 409 -1.10 10.13 -11.99
C ALA A 409 0.36 10.07 -12.43
N VAL A 410 0.70 9.18 -13.38
CA VAL A 410 2.03 9.10 -14.00
C VAL A 410 2.45 10.48 -14.50
N ARG A 411 1.63 11.07 -15.38
CA ARG A 411 1.91 12.37 -16.00
C ARG A 411 2.08 13.49 -14.99
N LYS A 412 1.22 13.54 -13.96
CA LYS A 412 1.30 14.56 -12.89
C LYS A 412 2.49 14.35 -11.95
N SER A 413 3.02 13.11 -11.85
CA SER A 413 4.15 12.80 -10.97
C SER A 413 5.51 13.25 -11.54
N LEU A 414 5.60 13.42 -12.87
CA LEU A 414 6.86 13.69 -13.55
C LEU A 414 7.42 15.06 -13.16
N VAL A 415 8.69 15.08 -12.75
CA VAL A 415 9.40 16.31 -12.43
C VAL A 415 10.46 16.58 -13.49
N LEU A 416 10.28 17.68 -14.23
CA LEU A 416 11.25 18.12 -15.23
C LEU A 416 12.43 18.81 -14.52
N LEU A 417 13.61 18.19 -14.58
CA LEU A 417 14.81 18.68 -13.90
C LEU A 417 15.67 19.59 -14.78
N LYS A 418 15.68 19.31 -16.08
CA LYS A 418 16.44 20.05 -17.08
C LYS A 418 15.68 20.08 -18.40
N ASN A 419 15.73 21.20 -19.12
CA ASN A 419 15.12 21.34 -20.44
C ASN A 419 15.93 22.28 -21.35
N GLY A 420 17.15 21.88 -21.70
CA GLY A 420 18.12 22.63 -22.49
C GLY A 420 19.51 22.64 -21.85
N LYS A 421 20.58 22.49 -22.65
CA LYS A 421 21.99 22.63 -22.20
C LYS A 421 22.45 24.09 -22.19
N THR A 422 21.98 24.87 -23.14
CA THR A 422 22.26 26.30 -23.33
C THR A 422 20.95 27.08 -23.39
N SER A 423 21.03 28.40 -23.50
CA SER A 423 19.87 29.29 -23.66
C SER A 423 19.17 29.20 -25.02
N ASP A 424 19.58 28.30 -25.92
CA ASP A 424 19.18 28.28 -27.34
C ASP A 424 17.80 27.66 -27.61
N GLY A 425 17.06 27.27 -26.57
CA GLY A 425 15.66 26.83 -26.64
C GLY A 425 15.39 25.52 -25.89
N PRO A 426 14.12 25.24 -25.54
CA PRO A 426 13.74 24.03 -24.81
C PRO A 426 13.80 22.78 -25.71
N MET A 427 14.16 21.64 -25.12
CA MET A 427 14.13 20.32 -25.79
C MET A 427 12.72 19.71 -25.77
N LEU A 428 11.98 19.89 -24.67
CA LEU A 428 10.61 19.42 -24.48
C LEU A 428 9.62 20.59 -24.59
N PRO A 429 8.45 20.39 -25.21
CA PRO A 429 7.94 19.11 -25.74
C PRO A 429 8.56 18.69 -27.09
N LEU A 430 8.63 17.38 -27.33
CA LEU A 430 9.11 16.77 -28.57
C LEU A 430 8.03 16.83 -29.67
N SER A 431 8.44 16.96 -30.93
CA SER A 431 7.53 16.82 -32.07
C SER A 431 7.11 15.37 -32.27
N LYS A 432 5.81 15.07 -32.23
CA LYS A 432 5.25 13.75 -32.59
C LYS A 432 5.55 13.33 -34.03
N LYS A 433 5.85 14.29 -34.91
CA LYS A 433 6.18 14.05 -36.32
C LYS A 433 7.65 14.33 -36.57
N ALA A 434 8.41 13.28 -36.88
CA ALA A 434 9.82 13.35 -37.23
C ALA A 434 10.14 12.22 -38.23
N PRO A 435 11.13 12.37 -39.12
CA PRO A 435 11.47 11.29 -40.05
C PRO A 435 11.83 9.97 -39.34
N LYS A 436 12.62 10.06 -38.25
CA LYS A 436 13.12 8.89 -37.51
C LYS A 436 13.59 9.29 -36.12
N ILE A 437 13.24 8.49 -35.12
CA ILE A 437 13.60 8.74 -33.71
C ILE A 437 14.20 7.48 -33.08
N LEU A 438 14.98 7.68 -32.01
CA LEU A 438 15.56 6.60 -31.22
C LEU A 438 14.87 6.52 -29.85
N VAL A 439 14.52 5.30 -29.44
CA VAL A 439 14.20 4.97 -28.05
C VAL A 439 15.29 4.01 -27.55
N ALA A 440 15.91 4.32 -26.42
CA ALA A 440 17.04 3.57 -25.89
C ALA A 440 17.04 3.48 -24.36
N GLY A 441 17.96 2.69 -23.82
CA GLY A 441 18.15 2.50 -22.39
C GLY A 441 17.42 1.27 -21.84
N SER A 442 17.99 0.70 -20.77
CA SER A 442 17.53 -0.53 -20.11
C SER A 442 16.09 -0.46 -19.56
N HIS A 443 15.56 0.76 -19.36
CA HIS A 443 14.23 0.97 -18.79
C HIS A 443 13.18 1.36 -19.84
N ALA A 444 13.55 1.45 -21.13
CA ALA A 444 12.62 1.91 -22.14
C ALA A 444 11.56 0.87 -22.52
N ASP A 445 11.91 -0.42 -22.53
CA ASP A 445 10.98 -1.51 -22.84
C ASP A 445 10.93 -2.57 -21.73
N ASN A 446 10.93 -2.12 -20.47
CA ASN A 446 10.90 -2.99 -19.30
C ASN A 446 9.80 -2.57 -18.33
N LEU A 447 8.66 -3.28 -18.38
CA LEU A 447 7.49 -2.97 -17.57
C LEU A 447 7.76 -3.15 -16.07
N GLY A 448 8.48 -4.21 -15.70
CA GLY A 448 8.83 -4.48 -14.32
C GLY A 448 9.70 -3.37 -13.71
N TYR A 449 10.66 -2.85 -14.46
CA TYR A 449 11.53 -1.77 -14.00
C TYR A 449 10.77 -0.44 -13.79
N GLN A 450 9.84 -0.07 -14.68
CA GLN A 450 9.04 1.14 -14.47
C GLN A 450 8.01 0.99 -13.33
N CYS A 451 7.65 -0.24 -12.94
CA CYS A 451 6.79 -0.48 -11.78
C CYS A 451 7.58 -0.48 -10.45
N GLY A 452 8.78 -1.06 -10.43
CA GLY A 452 9.61 -1.16 -9.24
C GLY A 452 9.21 -2.28 -8.29
N GLY A 453 9.59 -2.15 -7.02
CA GLY A 453 9.26 -3.10 -5.95
C GLY A 453 7.76 -3.22 -5.70
N TRP A 454 7.35 -4.21 -4.92
CA TRP A 454 5.92 -4.51 -4.67
C TRP A 454 5.08 -4.67 -5.94
N THR A 455 5.61 -5.21 -7.03
CA THR A 455 4.83 -5.45 -8.25
C THR A 455 4.96 -6.91 -8.68
N ILE A 456 3.84 -7.65 -8.61
CA ILE A 456 3.72 -9.10 -8.80
C ILE A 456 4.49 -9.91 -7.75
N GLU A 457 5.80 -9.68 -7.64
CA GLU A 457 6.69 -10.28 -6.65
C GLU A 457 7.06 -9.23 -5.58
N TRP A 458 7.48 -9.70 -4.40
CA TRP A 458 7.86 -8.83 -3.28
C TRP A 458 8.89 -7.77 -3.69
N GLN A 459 10.00 -8.18 -4.31
CA GLN A 459 11.08 -7.28 -4.74
C GLN A 459 10.80 -6.58 -6.08
N GLY A 460 9.64 -6.83 -6.71
CA GLY A 460 9.45 -6.61 -8.14
C GLY A 460 10.23 -7.62 -8.98
N ASP A 461 10.17 -7.47 -10.31
CA ASP A 461 10.86 -8.35 -11.26
C ASP A 461 11.13 -7.58 -12.57
N SER A 462 11.86 -8.17 -13.51
CA SER A 462 12.25 -7.57 -14.80
C SER A 462 11.36 -8.05 -15.95
N GLY A 463 11.22 -7.22 -16.99
CA GLY A 463 10.53 -7.56 -18.22
C GLY A 463 9.01 -7.32 -18.15
N ARG A 464 8.24 -8.08 -18.92
CA ARG A 464 6.78 -7.92 -19.02
C ARG A 464 6.06 -8.83 -18.01
N ILE A 465 6.04 -8.38 -16.76
CA ILE A 465 5.57 -9.16 -15.60
C ILE A 465 4.05 -9.13 -15.40
N THR A 466 3.37 -8.14 -15.99
CA THR A 466 1.92 -7.92 -15.92
C THR A 466 1.41 -7.22 -17.19
N VAL A 467 0.14 -6.79 -17.18
CA VAL A 467 -0.47 -6.00 -18.25
C VAL A 467 -0.17 -4.51 -18.05
N GLY A 468 0.41 -3.88 -19.06
CA GLY A 468 0.74 -2.46 -19.07
C GLY A 468 1.40 -2.03 -20.37
N THR A 469 1.70 -0.73 -20.46
CA THR A 469 2.37 -0.10 -21.59
C THR A 469 3.76 0.36 -21.17
N THR A 470 4.81 -0.12 -21.84
CA THR A 470 6.19 0.36 -21.60
C THR A 470 6.38 1.76 -22.19
N ILE A 471 7.48 2.45 -21.86
CA ILE A 471 7.81 3.74 -22.49
C ILE A 471 7.96 3.58 -24.01
N LEU A 472 8.58 2.50 -24.49
CA LEU A 472 8.71 2.19 -25.91
C LEU A 472 7.34 2.01 -26.58
N ASP A 473 6.46 1.20 -25.99
CA ASP A 473 5.11 0.97 -26.51
C ASP A 473 4.31 2.30 -26.52
N ALA A 474 4.47 3.11 -25.49
CA ALA A 474 3.85 4.43 -25.37
C ALA A 474 4.35 5.43 -26.42
N VAL A 475 5.65 5.41 -26.75
CA VAL A 475 6.21 6.25 -27.82
C VAL A 475 5.64 5.83 -29.16
N ARG A 476 5.61 4.52 -29.46
CA ARG A 476 5.04 4.00 -30.71
C ARG A 476 3.56 4.37 -30.87
N ALA A 477 2.81 4.41 -29.78
CA ALA A 477 1.40 4.80 -29.79
C ALA A 477 1.18 6.32 -29.98
N ALA A 478 2.15 7.16 -29.58
CA ALA A 478 1.99 8.61 -29.54
C ALA A 478 2.43 9.34 -30.82
N VAL A 479 3.40 8.81 -31.55
CA VAL A 479 4.00 9.49 -32.71
C VAL A 479 3.10 9.44 -33.95
N ASP A 480 3.31 10.38 -34.88
CA ASP A 480 2.68 10.39 -36.19
C ASP A 480 3.01 9.08 -36.95
N PRO A 481 2.07 8.46 -37.69
CA PRO A 481 2.30 7.20 -38.40
C PRO A 481 3.47 7.24 -39.41
N SER A 482 3.90 8.42 -39.87
CA SER A 482 5.07 8.60 -40.73
C SER A 482 6.41 8.56 -39.98
N THR A 483 6.39 8.62 -38.64
CA THR A 483 7.60 8.62 -37.80
C THR A 483 8.12 7.20 -37.59
N THR A 484 9.35 6.95 -38.06
CA THR A 484 10.02 5.67 -37.81
C THR A 484 10.61 5.63 -36.40
N VAL A 485 10.15 4.70 -35.56
CA VAL A 485 10.68 4.47 -34.20
C VAL A 485 11.67 3.31 -34.22
N VAL A 486 12.94 3.58 -33.86
CA VAL A 486 13.96 2.54 -33.67
C VAL A 486 14.19 2.32 -32.18
N PHE A 487 14.22 1.06 -31.76
CA PHE A 487 14.61 0.68 -30.41
C PHE A 487 16.00 0.04 -30.43
N ALA A 488 16.88 0.50 -29.55
CA ALA A 488 18.14 -0.15 -29.24
C ALA A 488 18.42 0.04 -27.74
N GLU A 489 18.51 -1.05 -26.98
CA GLU A 489 18.61 -0.96 -25.52
C GLU A 489 19.90 -0.28 -25.05
N ASN A 490 21.04 -0.67 -25.61
CA ASN A 490 22.35 -0.09 -25.29
C ASN A 490 23.17 0.17 -26.57
N PRO A 491 22.81 1.18 -27.39
CA PRO A 491 23.52 1.49 -28.61
C PRO A 491 24.85 2.17 -28.31
N ASP A 492 25.88 1.87 -29.11
CA ASP A 492 27.11 2.65 -29.10
C ASP A 492 26.92 4.00 -29.82
N ALA A 493 27.89 4.91 -29.63
CA ALA A 493 27.84 6.25 -30.21
C ALA A 493 27.90 6.24 -31.75
N GLU A 494 28.49 5.23 -32.38
CA GLU A 494 28.62 5.15 -33.84
C GLU A 494 27.28 4.80 -34.49
N PHE A 495 26.54 3.85 -33.91
CA PHE A 495 25.17 3.51 -34.28
C PHE A 495 24.28 4.76 -34.25
N VAL A 496 24.36 5.55 -33.17
CA VAL A 496 23.52 6.75 -33.01
C VAL A 496 23.89 7.82 -34.04
N LYS A 497 25.19 8.11 -34.24
CA LYS A 497 25.67 9.10 -35.22
C LYS A 497 25.27 8.77 -36.65
N LYS A 498 25.33 7.49 -37.04
CA LYS A 498 24.96 7.03 -38.39
C LYS A 498 23.46 6.84 -38.58
N GLY A 499 22.69 6.83 -37.50
CA GLY A 499 21.28 6.43 -37.50
C GLY A 499 20.32 7.42 -38.14
N GLY A 500 20.72 8.69 -38.31
CA GLY A 500 19.89 9.75 -38.89
C GLY A 500 18.69 10.12 -38.02
N PHE A 501 18.86 10.08 -36.69
CA PHE A 501 17.79 10.35 -35.74
C PHE A 501 17.54 11.84 -35.56
N SER A 502 16.28 12.25 -35.49
CA SER A 502 15.90 13.63 -35.17
C SER A 502 16.12 13.96 -33.70
N TYR A 503 15.81 13.02 -32.82
CA TYR A 503 16.06 13.08 -31.38
C TYR A 503 16.02 11.66 -30.79
N ALA A 504 16.43 11.54 -29.53
CA ALA A 504 16.35 10.30 -28.76
C ALA A 504 15.60 10.45 -27.43
N ILE A 505 14.90 9.40 -27.02
CA ILE A 505 14.38 9.22 -25.66
C ILE A 505 15.17 8.09 -25.02
N VAL A 506 15.82 8.35 -23.89
CA VAL A 506 16.69 7.38 -23.21
C VAL A 506 16.19 7.14 -21.79
N ALA A 507 15.70 5.93 -21.50
CA ALA A 507 15.19 5.58 -20.18
C ALA A 507 16.17 4.67 -19.42
N VAL A 508 16.63 5.13 -18.27
CA VAL A 508 17.58 4.43 -17.38
C VAL A 508 17.19 4.65 -15.92
N GLY A 509 17.73 3.85 -14.99
CA GLY A 509 17.24 3.91 -13.62
C GLY A 509 17.75 2.84 -12.67
N GLU A 510 17.18 2.86 -11.47
CA GLU A 510 17.33 1.78 -10.49
C GLU A 510 16.54 0.53 -10.92
N HIS A 511 17.08 -0.67 -10.66
CA HIS A 511 16.28 -1.90 -10.71
C HIS A 511 15.25 -1.93 -9.57
N PRO A 512 14.20 -2.77 -9.65
CA PRO A 512 13.27 -3.01 -8.55
C PRO A 512 13.97 -3.48 -7.26
N TYR A 513 13.48 -3.00 -6.13
CA TYR A 513 13.90 -3.39 -4.78
C TYR A 513 12.78 -3.12 -3.77
N THR A 514 12.87 -3.75 -2.60
CA THR A 514 11.92 -3.54 -1.50
C THR A 514 12.61 -3.78 -0.16
N GLU A 515 12.26 -2.96 0.84
CA GLU A 515 12.77 -3.09 2.21
C GLU A 515 14.31 -3.09 2.25
N THR A 516 14.92 -4.00 3.01
CA THR A 516 16.38 -4.05 3.23
C THR A 516 17.19 -4.22 1.94
N ALA A 517 16.64 -4.88 0.92
CA ALA A 517 17.34 -5.06 -0.36
C ALA A 517 17.54 -3.73 -1.11
N GLY A 518 16.73 -2.71 -0.79
CA GLY A 518 16.86 -1.37 -1.34
C GLY A 518 17.78 -0.45 -0.54
N ASP A 519 18.27 -0.84 0.63
CA ASP A 519 19.17 0.00 1.41
C ASP A 519 20.47 0.21 0.62
N ASN A 520 20.80 1.47 0.31
CA ASN A 520 21.90 1.78 -0.59
C ASN A 520 22.62 3.06 -0.18
N LEU A 521 23.89 2.93 0.20
CA LEU A 521 24.73 4.05 0.67
C LEU A 521 25.33 4.89 -0.46
N ASN A 522 25.43 4.37 -1.69
CA ASN A 522 26.06 5.08 -2.81
C ASN A 522 25.06 5.79 -3.73
N LEU A 523 23.80 5.34 -3.77
CA LEU A 523 22.71 5.92 -4.55
C LEU A 523 23.09 6.24 -6.01
N THR A 524 23.88 5.37 -6.63
CA THR A 524 24.24 5.42 -8.05
C THR A 524 23.44 4.38 -8.83
N ILE A 525 22.90 4.74 -9.99
CA ILE A 525 22.16 3.79 -10.83
C ILE A 525 23.11 2.70 -11.39
N PRO A 526 22.61 1.47 -11.63
CA PRO A 526 23.41 0.42 -12.26
C PRO A 526 23.80 0.74 -13.71
N GLU A 527 24.96 0.19 -14.14
CA GLU A 527 25.38 0.17 -15.54
C GLU A 527 24.89 -1.11 -16.26
N PRO A 528 24.66 -1.08 -17.59
CA PRO A 528 24.72 0.09 -18.46
C PRO A 528 23.55 1.06 -18.22
N GLY A 529 23.89 2.32 -17.95
CA GLY A 529 22.95 3.37 -17.58
C GLY A 529 23.48 4.74 -18.00
N LEU A 530 24.41 5.28 -17.23
CA LEU A 530 25.11 6.52 -17.58
C LEU A 530 25.84 6.36 -18.91
N SER A 531 26.52 5.22 -19.14
CA SER A 531 27.24 4.99 -20.40
C SER A 531 26.32 5.02 -21.63
N THR A 532 25.10 4.48 -21.53
CA THR A 532 24.08 4.56 -22.59
C THR A 532 23.64 5.99 -22.83
N VAL A 533 23.40 6.76 -21.75
CA VAL A 533 23.02 8.17 -21.86
C VAL A 533 24.13 8.98 -22.52
N GLU A 534 25.39 8.80 -22.12
CA GLU A 534 26.53 9.49 -22.73
C GLU A 534 26.69 9.13 -24.22
N ALA A 535 26.59 7.85 -24.58
CA ALA A 535 26.71 7.40 -25.96
C ALA A 535 25.62 8.00 -26.88
N VAL A 536 24.38 8.06 -26.40
CA VAL A 536 23.25 8.60 -27.16
C VAL A 536 23.27 10.12 -27.21
N CYS A 537 23.35 10.78 -26.05
CA CYS A 537 23.27 12.25 -25.94
C CYS A 537 24.52 12.97 -26.48
N GLY A 538 25.64 12.26 -26.63
CA GLY A 538 26.82 12.76 -27.33
C GLY A 538 26.70 12.76 -28.86
N ALA A 539 25.66 12.13 -29.40
CA ALA A 539 25.47 11.93 -30.84
C ALA A 539 24.19 12.59 -31.40
N VAL A 540 23.13 12.70 -30.60
CA VAL A 540 21.86 13.33 -30.96
C VAL A 540 21.23 13.98 -29.74
N GLN A 541 20.42 15.03 -29.93
CA GLN A 541 19.66 15.63 -28.83
C GLN A 541 18.80 14.57 -28.12
N CYS A 542 18.84 14.56 -26.80
CA CYS A 542 18.19 13.51 -26.02
C CYS A 542 17.33 14.04 -24.86
N ALA A 543 16.20 13.36 -24.63
CA ALA A 543 15.43 13.46 -23.40
C ALA A 543 15.68 12.20 -22.56
N THR A 544 16.31 12.36 -21.40
CA THR A 544 16.55 11.27 -20.44
C THR A 544 15.36 11.14 -19.49
N VAL A 545 14.81 9.94 -19.40
CA VAL A 545 13.77 9.56 -18.44
C VAL A 545 14.44 8.73 -17.34
N LEU A 546 14.54 9.29 -16.14
CA LEU A 546 15.14 8.64 -14.98
C LEU A 546 14.06 7.93 -14.15
N ILE A 547 14.13 6.60 -14.12
CA ILE A 547 13.27 5.73 -13.30
C ILE A 547 13.99 5.45 -11.98
N SER A 548 13.38 5.81 -10.84
CA SER A 548 14.02 5.65 -9.53
C SER A 548 13.00 5.74 -8.39
N GLY A 549 13.27 5.04 -7.29
CA GLY A 549 12.43 5.14 -6.09
C GLY A 549 12.71 6.39 -5.25
N ARG A 550 13.72 7.20 -5.61
CA ARG A 550 14.32 8.23 -4.78
C ARG A 550 15.29 9.09 -5.59
N PRO A 551 15.72 10.25 -5.06
CA PRO A 551 16.89 10.96 -5.58
C PRO A 551 18.12 10.06 -5.61
N VAL A 552 18.85 10.10 -6.72
CA VAL A 552 20.11 9.37 -6.97
C VAL A 552 21.18 10.36 -7.44
N VAL A 553 22.45 9.94 -7.49
CA VAL A 553 23.53 10.75 -8.08
C VAL A 553 23.16 11.11 -9.52
N ALA A 554 22.94 12.40 -9.79
CA ALA A 554 22.32 12.85 -11.04
C ALA A 554 23.19 13.78 -11.87
N GLN A 555 24.26 14.37 -11.33
CA GLN A 555 25.09 15.33 -12.06
C GLN A 555 25.69 14.78 -13.36
N PRO A 556 26.19 13.54 -13.42
CA PRO A 556 26.69 12.97 -14.68
C PRO A 556 25.59 12.86 -15.74
N LEU A 557 24.40 12.39 -15.35
CA LEU A 557 23.23 12.35 -16.24
C LEU A 557 22.84 13.76 -16.70
N LEU A 558 22.74 14.71 -15.78
CA LEU A 558 22.41 16.11 -16.08
C LEU A 558 23.42 16.74 -17.04
N ALA A 559 24.72 16.42 -16.93
CA ALA A 559 25.74 16.94 -17.82
C ALA A 559 25.57 16.39 -19.25
N ALA A 560 25.27 15.09 -19.38
CA ALA A 560 25.09 14.43 -20.66
C ALA A 560 23.78 14.82 -21.37
N SER A 561 22.67 14.97 -20.64
CA SER A 561 21.33 15.11 -21.22
C SER A 561 20.96 16.53 -21.67
N ASP A 562 20.12 16.66 -22.70
CA ASP A 562 19.51 17.94 -23.09
C ASP A 562 18.28 18.24 -22.22
N ALA A 563 17.38 17.25 -22.08
CA ALA A 563 16.33 17.26 -21.06
C ALA A 563 16.49 16.07 -20.11
N LEU A 564 16.11 16.24 -18.84
CA LEU A 564 16.09 15.16 -17.86
C LEU A 564 14.80 15.24 -17.05
N VAL A 565 14.08 14.12 -17.00
CA VAL A 565 12.81 13.96 -16.27
C VAL A 565 13.01 12.92 -15.18
N ALA A 566 12.72 13.28 -13.93
CA ALA A 566 12.54 12.30 -12.87
C ALA A 566 11.11 11.73 -12.97
N ALA A 567 10.99 10.47 -13.39
CA ALA A 567 9.72 9.79 -13.59
C ALA A 567 9.32 8.89 -12.43
N TRP A 568 10.17 8.80 -11.40
CA TRP A 568 9.98 7.96 -10.21
C TRP A 568 9.81 6.47 -10.60
N LEU A 569 8.84 5.78 -10.00
CA LEU A 569 8.38 4.46 -10.39
C LEU A 569 6.92 4.61 -10.89
N PRO A 570 6.71 4.89 -12.19
CA PRO A 570 5.41 5.32 -12.70
C PRO A 570 4.32 4.23 -12.75
N GLY A 571 4.67 2.94 -12.64
CA GLY A 571 3.68 1.86 -12.70
C GLY A 571 3.35 1.42 -14.14
N SER A 572 2.13 0.91 -14.38
CA SER A 572 1.82 0.16 -15.60
C SER A 572 1.54 1.04 -16.82
N GLU A 573 1.23 2.32 -16.63
CA GLU A 573 0.68 3.19 -17.67
C GLU A 573 1.74 4.16 -18.23
N GLY A 574 2.74 3.61 -18.92
CA GLY A 574 3.87 4.38 -19.50
C GLY A 574 3.45 5.49 -20.48
N GLN A 575 2.21 5.48 -20.96
CA GLN A 575 1.63 6.57 -21.75
C GLN A 575 1.60 7.91 -21.01
N GLY A 576 1.53 7.91 -19.67
CA GLY A 576 1.60 9.16 -18.91
C GLY A 576 2.97 9.84 -19.03
N VAL A 577 4.04 9.09 -19.32
CA VAL A 577 5.36 9.65 -19.63
C VAL A 577 5.32 10.39 -20.96
N THR A 578 4.77 9.75 -22.00
CA THR A 578 4.74 10.32 -23.35
C THR A 578 3.73 11.46 -23.50
N ASP A 579 2.65 11.48 -22.71
CA ASP A 579 1.72 12.61 -22.60
C ASP A 579 2.45 13.93 -22.31
N ALA A 580 3.44 13.91 -21.43
CA ALA A 580 4.22 15.08 -21.08
C ALA A 580 5.39 15.32 -22.06
N LEU A 581 6.11 14.26 -22.44
CA LEU A 581 7.26 14.39 -23.36
C LEU A 581 6.87 14.99 -24.71
N PHE A 582 5.69 14.65 -25.23
CA PHE A 582 5.18 15.16 -26.51
C PHE A 582 4.25 16.37 -26.37
N GLY A 583 4.04 16.89 -25.16
CA GLY A 583 3.31 18.14 -24.93
C GLY A 583 1.79 18.04 -25.07
N ASP A 584 1.20 16.85 -24.98
CA ASP A 584 -0.26 16.72 -24.81
C ASP A 584 -0.71 17.39 -23.51
N TYR A 585 0.16 17.34 -22.50
CA TYR A 585 0.05 18.09 -21.27
C TYR A 585 1.40 18.68 -20.84
N GLY A 586 1.33 19.77 -20.08
CA GLY A 586 2.50 20.37 -19.45
C GLY A 586 3.05 19.57 -18.28
N PHE A 587 4.36 19.64 -18.05
CA PHE A 587 4.97 19.17 -16.80
C PHE A 587 4.50 20.03 -15.62
N THR A 588 4.04 19.38 -14.54
CA THR A 588 3.49 20.05 -13.34
C THR A 588 4.04 19.50 -12.03
N GLY A 589 4.68 18.33 -12.05
CA GLY A 589 5.21 17.70 -10.85
C GLY A 589 6.30 18.54 -10.21
N ARG A 590 6.33 18.53 -8.87
CA ARG A 590 7.34 19.22 -8.06
C ARG A 590 7.98 18.23 -7.12
N LEU A 591 9.31 18.25 -6.99
CA LEU A 591 10.05 17.34 -6.13
C LEU A 591 9.42 17.23 -4.74
N ALA A 592 9.03 16.02 -4.34
CA ALA A 592 8.55 15.72 -2.99
C ALA A 592 9.69 15.40 -2.02
N ARG A 593 10.93 15.46 -2.50
CA ARG A 593 12.15 15.24 -1.74
C ARG A 593 13.24 16.20 -2.18
N THR A 594 14.19 16.45 -1.30
CA THR A 594 15.42 17.13 -1.62
C THR A 594 16.29 16.25 -2.51
N TRP A 595 16.82 16.80 -3.60
CA TRP A 595 17.84 16.14 -4.40
C TRP A 595 19.23 16.56 -3.92
N PHE A 596 20.00 15.62 -3.38
CA PHE A 596 21.34 15.88 -2.84
C PHE A 596 22.36 16.12 -3.96
N LYS A 597 23.45 16.83 -3.65
CA LYS A 597 24.64 16.90 -4.52
C LYS A 597 25.54 15.69 -4.31
N SER A 598 25.72 15.26 -3.07
CA SER A 598 26.54 14.09 -2.75
C SER A 598 25.94 13.32 -1.57
N VAL A 599 26.16 12.01 -1.54
CA VAL A 599 25.61 11.14 -0.48
C VAL A 599 26.20 11.47 0.90
N GLU A 600 27.38 12.09 0.96
CA GLU A 600 28.03 12.57 2.19
C GLU A 600 27.25 13.70 2.87
N GLN A 601 26.33 14.37 2.15
CA GLN A 601 25.44 15.36 2.76
C GLN A 601 24.33 14.70 3.58
N LEU A 602 24.07 13.40 3.40
CA LEU A 602 22.90 12.75 3.97
C LEU A 602 23.11 12.38 5.46
N PRO A 603 22.08 12.56 6.31
CA PRO A 603 20.76 13.10 5.99
C PRO A 603 20.76 14.63 5.82
N MET A 604 20.01 15.12 4.81
CA MET A 604 19.79 16.54 4.54
C MET A 604 18.39 16.74 3.96
N ASN A 605 17.58 17.52 4.65
CA ASN A 605 16.18 17.74 4.33
C ASN A 605 15.84 19.23 4.39
N VAL A 606 14.72 19.62 3.77
CA VAL A 606 14.23 21.01 3.85
C VAL A 606 14.12 21.47 5.30
N GLY A 607 14.64 22.67 5.58
CA GLY A 607 14.65 23.27 6.92
C GLY A 607 15.89 22.99 7.76
N ASP A 608 16.78 22.09 7.33
CA ASP A 608 18.06 21.85 8.01
C ASP A 608 19.00 23.08 7.89
N ALA A 609 19.85 23.30 8.88
CA ALA A 609 20.78 24.43 8.89
C ALA A 609 21.88 24.33 7.80
N HIS A 610 22.26 23.10 7.42
CA HIS A 610 23.25 22.79 6.40
C HIS A 610 22.63 22.49 5.02
N TYR A 611 21.42 23.00 4.76
CA TYR A 611 20.67 22.70 3.54
C TYR A 611 21.32 23.28 2.27
N ASP A 612 22.01 22.43 1.52
CA ASP A 612 22.69 22.76 0.25
C ASP A 612 22.36 21.74 -0.87
N PRO A 613 21.12 21.75 -1.38
CA PRO A 613 20.66 20.74 -2.33
C PRO A 613 21.15 20.99 -3.76
N LEU A 614 21.18 19.94 -4.58
CA LEU A 614 21.27 20.07 -6.03
C LEU A 614 19.96 20.64 -6.58
N PHE A 615 18.83 20.09 -6.13
CA PHE A 615 17.50 20.64 -6.35
C PHE A 615 16.72 20.63 -5.03
N PRO A 616 16.21 21.78 -4.57
CA PRO A 616 15.47 21.86 -3.32
C PRO A 616 14.11 21.15 -3.43
N LEU A 617 13.54 20.79 -2.28
CA LEU A 617 12.14 20.36 -2.20
C LEU A 617 11.23 21.35 -2.94
N GLY A 618 10.31 20.84 -3.76
CA GLY A 618 9.38 21.66 -4.52
C GLY A 618 9.94 22.23 -5.83
N PHE A 619 11.19 21.92 -6.21
CA PHE A 619 11.71 22.22 -7.54
C PHE A 619 10.99 21.43 -8.62
N GLY A 620 10.85 22.00 -9.82
CA GLY A 620 10.29 21.35 -11.01
C GLY A 620 10.08 22.38 -12.10
N LEU A 621 10.71 22.18 -13.25
CA LEU A 621 10.44 23.00 -14.44
C LEU A 621 9.07 22.63 -15.02
N THR A 622 8.49 23.55 -15.78
CA THR A 622 7.18 23.37 -16.41
C THR A 622 7.29 23.49 -17.92
N THR A 623 6.28 22.98 -18.63
CA THR A 623 6.06 23.23 -20.06
C THR A 623 4.60 23.59 -20.25
N GLU A 624 4.29 24.30 -21.33
CA GLU A 624 2.90 24.51 -21.75
C GLU A 624 2.42 23.28 -22.53
N GLY A 625 1.20 22.81 -22.26
CA GLY A 625 0.56 21.78 -23.07
C GLY A 625 -0.10 22.39 -24.31
N ALA A 626 -0.40 21.56 -25.32
CA ALA A 626 -1.20 22.02 -26.45
C ALA A 626 -2.54 22.59 -25.94
N SER A 627 -2.86 23.85 -26.31
CA SER A 627 -4.20 24.41 -26.06
C SER A 627 -5.21 23.48 -26.71
N GLN A 628 -6.13 22.89 -25.94
CA GLN A 628 -7.28 22.20 -26.52
C GLN A 628 -8.07 23.23 -27.33
N GLY A 629 -7.85 23.25 -28.65
CA GLY A 629 -8.67 24.00 -29.58
C GLY A 629 -10.08 23.42 -29.58
N ASP A 630 -11.05 24.30 -29.37
CA ASP A 630 -12.50 24.16 -29.55
C ASP A 630 -13.06 22.78 -29.95
N GLY A 631 -13.82 22.19 -29.01
CA GLY A 631 -15.04 21.46 -29.33
C GLY A 631 -14.99 19.94 -29.32
N VAL A 632 -15.17 19.33 -28.15
CA VAL A 632 -16.07 18.17 -27.99
C VAL A 632 -16.80 18.31 -26.66
N ALA A 633 -18.10 18.59 -26.72
CA ALA A 633 -18.97 18.58 -25.56
C ALA A 633 -19.02 17.17 -24.97
N ILE A 634 -18.58 17.03 -23.72
CA ILE A 634 -18.83 15.83 -22.92
C ILE A 634 -20.30 15.90 -22.51
N HIS A 635 -21.15 15.15 -23.21
CA HIS A 635 -22.51 14.89 -22.74
C HIS A 635 -22.42 14.07 -21.46
N SER A 636 -22.68 14.71 -20.33
CA SER A 636 -23.12 14.05 -19.11
C SER A 636 -24.54 13.53 -19.33
N SER A 637 -24.70 12.23 -19.48
CA SER A 637 -25.98 11.56 -19.25
C SER A 637 -26.00 11.04 -17.81
N MET A 638 -27.09 11.39 -17.12
CA MET A 638 -27.43 11.14 -15.72
C MET A 638 -27.29 9.68 -15.26
#